data_AF-A0A7C5PIW7-F1
#
_entry.id   AF-A0A7C5PIW7-F1
#
_cell.length_a   1.000
_cell.length_b   1.000
_cell.length_c   1.000
_cell.angle_alpha   90.00
_cell.angle_beta   90.00
_cell.angle_gamma   90.00
#
_symmetry.space_group_name_H-M   'P 1'
#
loop_
_entity.id
_entity.type
_entity.pdbx_description
1 polymer ?
#
loop_
_entity_poly.entity_id
_entity_poly.type
_entity_poly.pdbx_seq_one_letter_code
_entity_poly.pdbx_strand_id
1 'polypeptide(L)'
;MRRSFLSFLPPLLGFLVSLAGSLPAQKQLQLIRVPNQPRIGTFGESTAISGNLMAVGASDERVTGNYAGAVYVYKKVGTSWVLDARLTAPVPTALDRFGSTVALSGSVLVVGAPAILSKVHNGRIHIFRRKNGKWTHEAQFERGRWFGVSISISGNRVVSGAPGTRHSRVNWGGNNYAGAVWVFRFNGTKWVEEAKLLAGDPGYSDHFGSAVAIQGNSLLIGASGDSDEAQRRYGIGSVYAFDWNGSAWVQSQKFRALKFADQSFFGAAISWDGNEALIGSPGKKANGTWGAGAAYLFHKGTGGWVEQQKWTSPWPSTSAAFGRRVVLKGGLALIGHQGRDAEGNKRGAIHVWRRSPTNKWIPEPPFQGRGLVGKYSDFNGGLALDGNTLVAGGYIEDNSSWSGGAAWVFDMSPAFHLMVLPLPVVTKDTAKFELRFAPKNAVGILMFGFTGTTKLPLPWPGTVLRLNAPMIIGAMSTGTKGKALWEFNIPAVAQGVRLWTQALEIESFSKAKTSNLIYTRIRAPF
;
A
#
# COMPACT_ATOMS: atom_id res chain seq x y z
N MET A 1 -75.31 -23.05 1.13
CA MET A 1 -74.37 -22.79 0.00
C MET A 1 -72.98 -23.21 0.42
N ARG A 2 -72.33 -24.08 -0.35
CA ARG A 2 -70.96 -24.59 -0.13
C ARG A 2 -69.95 -23.43 -0.12
N ARG A 3 -68.99 -23.42 0.81
CA ARG A 3 -67.68 -22.77 0.62
C ARG A 3 -66.55 -23.61 1.23
N SER A 4 -66.01 -24.45 0.34
CA SER A 4 -64.61 -24.75 0.04
C SER A 4 -63.52 -24.36 1.06
N PHE A 5 -62.81 -25.38 1.54
CA PHE A 5 -61.40 -25.34 1.95
C PHE A 5 -60.50 -25.24 0.71
N LEU A 6 -59.44 -24.42 0.75
CA LEU A 6 -58.20 -24.66 0.00
C LEU A 6 -57.00 -23.90 0.62
N SER A 7 -56.13 -24.71 1.23
CA SER A 7 -54.68 -24.62 1.44
C SER A 7 -53.93 -23.28 1.25
N PHE A 8 -53.28 -22.82 2.33
CA PHE A 8 -52.07 -21.99 2.27
C PHE A 8 -50.84 -22.85 2.56
N LEU A 9 -49.89 -22.88 1.62
CA LEU A 9 -48.52 -23.36 1.81
C LEU A 9 -47.78 -22.53 2.88
N PRO A 10 -46.85 -23.12 3.67
CA PRO A 10 -46.01 -22.35 4.57
C PRO A 10 -44.99 -21.50 3.79
N PRO A 11 -44.61 -20.31 4.29
CA PRO A 11 -43.62 -19.48 3.63
C PRO A 11 -42.22 -20.11 3.75
N LEU A 12 -41.54 -20.24 2.61
CA LEU A 12 -40.10 -20.48 2.55
C LEU A 12 -39.37 -19.37 3.34
N LEU A 13 -38.71 -19.73 4.43
CA LEU A 13 -37.74 -18.86 5.09
C LEU A 13 -36.49 -18.75 4.20
N GLY A 14 -36.31 -17.59 3.57
CA GLY A 14 -35.07 -17.25 2.88
C GLY A 14 -33.93 -17.05 3.87
N PHE A 15 -32.83 -17.79 3.72
CA PHE A 15 -31.60 -17.57 4.46
C PHE A 15 -30.90 -16.31 3.94
N LEU A 16 -30.92 -15.23 4.73
CA LEU A 16 -30.05 -14.08 4.52
C LEU A 16 -28.67 -14.41 5.12
N VAL A 17 -27.75 -14.87 4.28
CA VAL A 17 -26.33 -15.00 4.64
C VAL A 17 -25.71 -13.60 4.53
N SER A 18 -25.62 -12.85 5.63
CA SER A 18 -24.74 -11.68 5.66
C SER A 18 -23.31 -12.17 5.88
N LEU A 19 -22.47 -12.11 4.85
CA LEU A 19 -21.02 -12.23 5.06
C LEU A 19 -20.59 -11.10 6.01
N ALA A 20 -20.16 -11.46 7.22
CA ALA A 20 -19.47 -10.53 8.11
C ALA A 20 -18.19 -10.08 7.40
N GLY A 21 -18.20 -8.86 6.88
CA GLY A 21 -17.01 -8.24 6.32
C GLY A 21 -15.97 -8.07 7.42
N SER A 22 -14.73 -8.51 7.16
CA SER A 22 -13.58 -8.12 7.97
C SER A 22 -13.44 -6.60 7.92
N LEU A 23 -13.76 -5.90 9.00
CA LEU A 23 -13.34 -4.50 9.13
C LEU A 23 -11.81 -4.49 9.27
N PRO A 24 -11.07 -3.72 8.46
CA PRO A 24 -9.62 -3.75 8.49
C PRO A 24 -9.08 -3.14 9.80
N ALA A 25 -8.14 -3.81 10.47
CA ALA A 25 -7.37 -3.20 11.57
C ALA A 25 -6.19 -2.49 10.93
N GLN A 26 -6.41 -1.23 10.61
CA GLN A 26 -5.35 -0.33 10.21
C GLN A 26 -4.66 0.20 11.47
N LYS A 27 -3.67 -0.54 11.96
CA LYS A 27 -2.94 -0.17 13.19
C LYS A 27 -1.63 0.53 12.83
N GLN A 28 -1.50 1.80 13.22
CA GLN A 28 -0.20 2.47 13.20
C GLN A 28 0.73 1.79 14.21
N LEU A 29 1.84 1.25 13.73
CA LEU A 29 2.86 0.60 14.54
C LEU A 29 3.85 1.60 15.11
N GLN A 30 4.28 2.57 14.28
CA GLN A 30 5.31 3.52 14.67
C GLN A 30 5.29 4.78 13.78
N LEU A 31 5.60 5.93 14.40
CA LEU A 31 5.98 7.16 13.72
C LEU A 31 7.48 7.33 13.84
N ILE A 32 8.15 7.50 12.70
CA ILE A 32 9.59 7.66 12.60
C ILE A 32 9.88 9.10 12.18
N ARG A 33 10.63 9.78 13.04
CA ARG A 33 11.17 11.12 12.85
C ARG A 33 12.66 11.04 13.14
N VAL A 34 13.44 11.91 12.51
CA VAL A 34 14.86 11.94 12.83
C VAL A 34 15.07 12.65 14.18
N PRO A 35 15.70 12.01 15.17
CA PRO A 35 15.93 12.61 16.48
C PRO A 35 16.82 13.86 16.36
N ASN A 36 16.48 14.93 17.10
CA ASN A 36 17.30 16.13 17.30
C ASN A 36 17.68 16.91 16.04
N GLN A 37 16.97 16.72 14.92
CA GLN A 37 17.20 17.48 13.69
C GLN A 37 15.87 17.92 13.04
N PRO A 38 15.30 19.07 13.42
CA PRO A 38 14.05 19.58 12.84
C PRO A 38 14.20 20.07 11.38
N ARG A 39 15.36 19.87 10.73
CA ARG A 39 15.73 20.50 9.45
C ARG A 39 16.29 19.50 8.43
N ILE A 40 15.79 18.27 8.42
CA ILE A 40 16.21 17.29 7.42
C ILE A 40 15.24 17.41 6.25
N GLY A 41 15.65 18.27 5.31
CA GLY A 41 14.92 18.49 4.08
C GLY A 41 14.45 17.17 3.49
N THR A 42 13.15 17.10 3.20
CA THR A 42 12.48 16.00 2.51
C THR A 42 12.54 14.59 3.13
N PHE A 43 12.83 14.42 4.43
CA PHE A 43 12.78 13.09 5.05
C PHE A 43 11.43 12.40 4.79
N GLY A 44 11.47 11.15 4.30
CA GLY A 44 10.26 10.44 3.88
C GLY A 44 9.92 10.58 2.40
N GLU A 45 10.67 11.33 1.59
CA GLU A 45 10.42 11.48 0.13
C GLU A 45 10.44 10.13 -0.61
N SER A 46 11.29 9.21 -0.16
CA SER A 46 11.39 7.85 -0.69
C SER A 46 11.45 6.85 0.47
N THR A 47 10.83 5.67 0.28
CA THR A 47 10.82 4.59 1.27
C THR A 47 10.96 3.25 0.56
N ALA A 48 11.61 2.30 1.23
CA ALA A 48 11.67 0.90 0.80
C ALA A 48 11.71 -0.01 2.03
N ILE A 49 11.13 -1.20 1.95
CA ILE A 49 11.10 -2.18 3.04
C ILE A 49 11.37 -3.59 2.47
N SER A 50 12.16 -4.37 3.19
CA SER A 50 12.42 -5.78 2.89
C SER A 50 12.73 -6.54 4.18
N GLY A 51 11.84 -7.44 4.55
CA GLY A 51 11.86 -8.19 5.80
C GLY A 51 11.95 -7.26 7.01
N ASN A 52 13.07 -7.36 7.72
CA ASN A 52 13.34 -6.59 8.94
C ASN A 52 14.15 -5.32 8.69
N LEU A 53 14.31 -4.89 7.43
CA LEU A 53 15.02 -3.66 7.08
C LEU A 53 14.09 -2.70 6.35
N MET A 54 14.25 -1.42 6.63
CA MET A 54 13.53 -0.32 6.02
C MET A 54 14.50 0.81 5.72
N ALA A 55 14.39 1.44 4.56
CA ALA A 55 15.16 2.61 4.17
C ALA A 55 14.23 3.80 3.95
N VAL A 56 14.63 4.98 4.41
CA VAL A 56 13.92 6.24 4.26
C VAL A 56 14.88 7.30 3.73
N GLY A 57 14.55 7.90 2.58
CA GLY A 57 15.36 8.94 1.96
C GLY A 57 15.09 10.34 2.52
N ALA A 58 16.12 11.16 2.52
CA ALA A 58 16.11 12.58 2.86
C ALA A 58 17.02 13.33 1.88
N SER A 59 16.53 13.57 0.66
CA SER A 59 17.38 14.00 -0.45
C SER A 59 17.86 15.45 -0.35
N ASP A 60 17.13 16.28 0.38
CA ASP A 60 17.49 17.66 0.69
C ASP A 60 18.18 17.80 2.05
N GLU A 61 18.68 16.71 2.63
CA GLU A 61 19.52 16.79 3.81
C GLU A 61 20.84 17.50 3.50
N ARG A 62 21.23 18.43 4.38
CA ARG A 62 22.53 19.09 4.30
C ARG A 62 23.62 18.17 4.85
N VAL A 63 24.56 17.80 3.98
CA VAL A 63 25.78 17.06 4.34
C VAL A 63 26.97 17.97 4.04
N THR A 64 27.82 18.19 5.04
CA THR A 64 29.01 19.07 4.94
C THR A 64 28.69 20.44 4.31
N GLY A 65 27.56 21.05 4.72
CA GLY A 65 27.13 22.38 4.24
C GLY A 65 26.32 22.39 2.94
N ASN A 66 26.25 21.28 2.20
CA ASN A 66 25.60 21.18 0.89
C ASN A 66 24.34 20.30 0.93
N TYR A 67 23.35 20.61 0.08
CA TYR A 67 22.17 19.76 -0.15
C TYR A 67 22.53 18.51 -0.96
N ALA A 68 23.32 17.62 -0.37
CA ALA A 68 23.80 16.40 -1.00
C ALA A 68 22.88 15.21 -0.75
N GLY A 69 22.11 15.22 0.36
CA GLY A 69 21.13 14.20 0.72
C GLY A 69 21.69 13.01 1.51
N ALA A 70 20.79 12.29 2.17
CA ALA A 70 21.09 11.11 2.99
C ALA A 70 19.98 10.05 2.91
N VAL A 71 20.29 8.84 3.40
CA VAL A 71 19.32 7.75 3.62
C VAL A 71 19.47 7.20 5.02
N TYR A 72 18.34 7.02 5.71
CA TYR A 72 18.27 6.40 7.02
C TYR A 72 17.77 4.97 6.88
N VAL A 73 18.53 4.03 7.41
CA VAL A 73 18.17 2.62 7.44
C VAL A 73 17.76 2.25 8.85
N TYR A 74 16.61 1.61 8.98
CA TYR A 74 16.06 1.11 10.23
C TYR A 74 15.98 -0.41 10.19
N LYS A 75 16.20 -1.04 11.33
CA LYS A 75 16.05 -2.48 11.53
C LYS A 75 14.95 -2.75 12.54
N LYS A 76 14.12 -3.75 12.25
CA LYS A 76 13.08 -4.22 13.17
C LYS A 76 13.72 -5.03 14.31
N VAL A 77 13.47 -4.60 15.54
CA VAL A 77 13.88 -5.24 16.79
C VAL A 77 12.63 -5.39 17.67
N GLY A 78 12.14 -6.63 17.80
CA GLY A 78 10.83 -6.88 18.40
C GLY A 78 9.72 -6.26 17.57
N THR A 79 8.93 -5.37 18.18
CA THR A 79 7.84 -4.62 17.53
C THR A 79 8.27 -3.23 17.03
N SER A 80 9.50 -2.79 17.30
CA SER A 80 9.98 -1.44 17.00
C SER A 80 11.00 -1.44 15.86
N TRP A 81 10.97 -0.38 15.07
CA TRP A 81 11.99 -0.03 14.09
C TRP A 81 13.01 0.91 14.75
N VAL A 82 14.26 0.47 14.80
CA VAL A 82 15.37 1.19 15.43
C VAL A 82 16.36 1.59 14.34
N LEU A 83 16.94 2.78 14.44
CA LEU A 83 17.94 3.27 13.48
C LEU A 83 19.14 2.31 13.46
N ASP A 84 19.43 1.73 12.29
CA ASP A 84 20.54 0.82 12.02
C ASP A 84 21.73 1.58 11.45
N ALA A 85 21.49 2.51 10.52
CA ALA A 85 22.53 3.35 9.93
C ALA A 85 21.97 4.65 9.32
N ARG A 86 22.82 5.68 9.24
CA ARG A 86 22.64 6.84 8.36
C ARG A 86 23.72 6.76 7.28
N LEU A 87 23.32 6.75 6.02
CA LEU A 87 24.19 6.60 4.85
C LEU A 87 24.19 7.88 4.02
N THR A 88 25.36 8.25 3.51
CA THR A 88 25.56 9.36 2.56
C THR A 88 26.37 8.88 1.37
N ALA A 89 26.37 9.64 0.27
CA ALA A 89 27.31 9.40 -0.82
C ALA A 89 28.77 9.47 -0.29
N PRO A 90 29.71 8.64 -0.79
CA PRO A 90 31.12 8.71 -0.40
C PRO A 90 31.75 10.09 -0.63
N VAL A 91 31.32 10.78 -1.69
CA VAL A 91 31.67 12.17 -1.98
C VAL A 91 30.36 12.99 -2.06
N PRO A 92 29.92 13.60 -0.95
CA PRO A 92 28.70 14.41 -0.93
C PRO A 92 28.84 15.63 -1.83
N THR A 93 28.07 15.66 -2.90
CA THR A 93 28.11 16.73 -3.90
C THR A 93 26.81 17.52 -3.85
N ALA A 94 26.89 18.85 -3.92
CA ALA A 94 25.71 19.70 -3.85
C ALA A 94 24.71 19.40 -4.98
N LEU A 95 23.42 19.36 -4.64
CA LEU A 95 22.31 19.17 -5.57
C LEU A 95 22.23 17.80 -6.24
N ASP A 96 23.07 16.83 -5.86
CA ASP A 96 22.99 15.46 -6.35
C ASP A 96 21.72 14.74 -5.82
N ARG A 97 21.20 15.20 -4.67
CA ARG A 97 19.96 14.72 -4.03
C ARG A 97 20.00 13.21 -3.75
N PHE A 98 21.08 12.74 -3.15
CA PHE A 98 21.23 11.35 -2.70
C PHE A 98 20.08 10.97 -1.75
N GLY A 99 19.35 9.90 -2.07
CA GLY A 99 18.17 9.49 -1.31
C GLY A 99 16.84 9.91 -1.94
N SER A 100 16.84 10.57 -3.11
CA SER A 100 15.59 10.87 -3.84
C SER A 100 14.82 9.62 -4.25
N THR A 101 15.49 8.48 -4.38
CA THR A 101 14.87 7.17 -4.63
C THR A 101 15.68 6.11 -3.93
N VAL A 102 14.99 5.15 -3.31
CA VAL A 102 15.61 4.01 -2.64
C VAL A 102 14.92 2.72 -3.07
N ALA A 103 15.70 1.65 -3.23
CA ALA A 103 15.20 0.31 -3.47
C ALA A 103 15.97 -0.68 -2.59
N LEU A 104 15.27 -1.58 -1.91
CA LEU A 104 15.84 -2.48 -0.91
C LEU A 104 15.40 -3.91 -1.19
N SER A 105 16.34 -4.84 -1.24
CA SER A 105 16.07 -6.28 -1.31
C SER A 105 17.05 -7.03 -0.43
N GLY A 106 16.53 -7.65 0.64
CA GLY A 106 17.35 -8.32 1.64
C GLY A 106 18.42 -7.38 2.21
N SER A 107 19.69 -7.69 1.96
CA SER A 107 20.84 -6.91 2.43
C SER A 107 21.39 -5.89 1.43
N VAL A 108 20.76 -5.74 0.25
CA VAL A 108 21.20 -4.80 -0.78
C VAL A 108 20.27 -3.59 -0.82
N LEU A 109 20.85 -2.41 -0.63
CA LEU A 109 20.19 -1.12 -0.76
C LEU A 109 20.76 -0.37 -1.95
N VAL A 110 19.90 0.08 -2.85
CA VAL A 110 20.27 0.95 -3.97
C VAL A 110 19.68 2.32 -3.71
N VAL A 111 20.51 3.37 -3.85
CA VAL A 111 20.14 4.76 -3.60
C VAL A 111 20.39 5.59 -4.85
N GLY A 112 19.36 6.31 -5.30
CA GLY A 112 19.44 7.27 -6.39
C GLY A 112 19.94 8.63 -5.93
N ALA A 113 20.79 9.24 -6.75
CA ALA A 113 21.26 10.62 -6.64
C ALA A 113 21.13 11.25 -8.04
N PRO A 114 19.90 11.60 -8.46
CA PRO A 114 19.61 11.88 -9.86
C PRO A 114 20.12 13.22 -10.38
N ALA A 115 20.64 14.08 -9.50
CA ALA A 115 21.18 15.39 -9.83
C ALA A 115 20.23 16.25 -10.70
N ILE A 116 18.92 16.14 -10.48
CA ILE A 116 17.90 16.78 -11.33
C ILE A 116 17.97 18.31 -11.36
N LEU A 117 18.55 18.90 -10.31
CA LEU A 117 18.77 20.34 -10.18
C LEU A 117 20.16 20.78 -10.66
N SER A 118 21.07 19.83 -10.94
CA SER A 118 22.40 20.12 -11.43
C SER A 118 22.37 20.39 -12.94
N LYS A 119 23.13 21.39 -13.37
CA LYS A 119 23.36 21.69 -14.79
C LYS A 119 24.60 20.99 -15.35
N VAL A 120 25.44 20.43 -14.49
CA VAL A 120 26.78 19.93 -14.82
C VAL A 120 26.98 18.46 -14.47
N HIS A 121 26.18 17.90 -13.57
CA HIS A 121 26.27 16.48 -13.18
C HIS A 121 25.22 15.64 -13.88
N ASN A 122 25.61 14.44 -14.27
CA ASN A 122 24.65 13.39 -14.58
C ASN A 122 24.11 12.76 -13.30
N GLY A 123 23.02 12.01 -13.45
CA GLY A 123 22.48 11.25 -12.32
C GLY A 123 23.33 10.03 -11.99
N ARG A 124 23.26 9.58 -10.74
CA ARG A 124 23.99 8.43 -10.20
C ARG A 124 23.07 7.47 -9.46
N ILE A 125 23.50 6.21 -9.37
CA ILE A 125 23.03 5.27 -8.34
C ILE A 125 24.22 4.80 -7.50
N HIS A 126 23.96 4.54 -6.23
CA HIS A 126 24.91 3.97 -5.27
C HIS A 126 24.33 2.66 -4.73
N ILE A 127 25.14 1.61 -4.69
CA ILE A 127 24.75 0.31 -4.15
C ILE A 127 25.50 0.08 -2.85
N PHE A 128 24.75 -0.18 -1.79
CA PHE A 128 25.26 -0.53 -0.47
C PHE A 128 24.85 -1.96 -0.12
N ARG A 129 25.75 -2.65 0.58
CA ARG A 129 25.49 -4.00 1.09
C ARG A 129 25.67 -4.05 2.59
N ARG A 130 24.70 -4.67 3.27
CA ARG A 130 24.77 -4.97 4.69
C ARG A 130 25.43 -6.32 4.93
N LYS A 131 26.56 -6.34 5.63
CA LYS A 131 27.27 -7.56 6.06
C LYS A 131 27.64 -7.43 7.54
N ASN A 132 27.36 -8.46 8.32
CA ASN A 132 27.70 -8.52 9.76
C ASN A 132 27.27 -7.28 10.57
N GLY A 133 26.07 -6.78 10.31
CA GLY A 133 25.57 -5.60 11.03
C GLY A 133 25.96 -4.24 10.44
N LYS A 134 26.86 -4.19 9.46
CA LYS A 134 27.42 -2.96 8.91
C LYS A 134 27.06 -2.78 7.44
N TRP A 135 26.78 -1.54 7.05
CA TRP A 135 26.59 -1.16 5.65
C TRP A 135 27.91 -0.73 5.03
N THR A 136 28.17 -1.21 3.81
CA THR A 136 29.37 -0.89 3.02
C THR A 136 28.94 -0.42 1.65
N HIS A 137 29.59 0.62 1.12
CA HIS A 137 29.40 1.05 -0.27
C HIS A 137 30.11 0.05 -1.19
N GLU A 138 29.37 -0.56 -2.11
CA GLU A 138 29.86 -1.65 -2.96
C GLU A 138 30.08 -1.19 -4.40
N ALA A 139 29.24 -0.30 -4.92
CA ALA A 139 29.35 0.21 -6.28
C ALA A 139 28.68 1.57 -6.46
N GLN A 140 29.11 2.29 -7.51
CA GLN A 140 28.47 3.51 -8.00
C GLN A 140 28.45 3.48 -9.53
N PHE A 141 27.36 3.95 -10.12
CA PHE A 141 27.24 4.14 -11.55
C PHE A 141 26.71 5.54 -11.86
N GLU A 142 27.34 6.21 -12.82
CA GLU A 142 26.88 7.48 -13.40
C GLU A 142 26.50 7.23 -14.87
N ARG A 143 25.33 7.68 -15.30
CA ARG A 143 24.84 7.48 -16.68
C ARG A 143 24.31 8.78 -17.26
N GLY A 144 23.20 8.75 -17.99
CA GLY A 144 22.64 9.93 -18.61
C GLY A 144 22.00 10.89 -17.60
N ARG A 145 21.50 12.01 -18.13
CA ARG A 145 20.77 13.02 -17.37
C ARG A 145 19.59 12.37 -16.62
N TRP A 146 19.51 12.67 -15.32
CA TRP A 146 18.48 12.17 -14.41
C TRP A 146 18.51 10.65 -14.17
N PHE A 147 19.65 10.00 -14.37
CA PHE A 147 19.82 8.60 -13.98
C PHE A 147 19.67 8.40 -12.47
N GLY A 148 18.91 7.37 -12.05
CA GLY A 148 18.59 7.17 -10.64
C GLY A 148 17.27 7.81 -10.18
N VAL A 149 16.48 8.41 -11.08
CA VAL A 149 15.12 8.91 -10.78
C VAL A 149 14.13 7.79 -10.48
N SER A 150 14.36 6.61 -11.06
CA SER A 150 13.57 5.41 -10.80
C SER A 150 14.53 4.24 -10.62
N ILE A 151 14.25 3.38 -9.64
CA ILE A 151 15.10 2.23 -9.29
C ILE A 151 14.20 1.07 -8.87
N SER A 152 14.51 -0.13 -9.35
CA SER A 152 13.90 -1.38 -8.89
C SER A 152 14.96 -2.47 -8.82
N ILE A 153 14.79 -3.42 -7.89
CA ILE A 153 15.75 -4.50 -7.63
C ILE A 153 15.00 -5.83 -7.51
N SER A 154 15.49 -6.86 -8.18
CA SER A 154 14.98 -8.23 -8.06
C SER A 154 16.13 -9.22 -8.18
N GLY A 155 16.28 -10.07 -7.17
CA GLY A 155 17.40 -11.02 -7.10
C GLY A 155 18.75 -10.30 -7.21
N ASN A 156 19.53 -10.67 -8.23
CA ASN A 156 20.84 -10.10 -8.50
C ASN A 156 20.83 -8.98 -9.56
N ARG A 157 19.66 -8.45 -9.93
CA ARG A 157 19.54 -7.37 -10.92
C ARG A 157 18.99 -6.09 -10.31
N VAL A 158 19.60 -4.98 -10.70
CA VAL A 158 19.15 -3.61 -10.42
C VAL A 158 18.83 -2.93 -11.73
N VAL A 159 17.70 -2.24 -11.78
CA VAL A 159 17.25 -1.49 -12.95
C VAL A 159 17.07 -0.05 -12.54
N SER A 160 17.59 0.87 -13.35
CA SER A 160 17.42 2.30 -13.08
C SER A 160 17.19 3.10 -14.35
N GLY A 161 16.21 4.01 -14.28
CA GLY A 161 15.87 4.91 -15.37
C GLY A 161 16.64 6.22 -15.35
N ALA A 162 16.86 6.77 -16.54
CA ALA A 162 17.36 8.12 -16.78
C ALA A 162 16.50 8.80 -17.86
N PRO A 163 15.31 9.28 -17.50
CA PRO A 163 14.33 9.82 -18.45
C PRO A 163 14.81 11.04 -19.24
N GLY A 164 15.87 11.71 -18.77
CA GLY A 164 16.50 12.85 -19.47
C GLY A 164 17.58 12.44 -20.48
N THR A 165 17.79 11.15 -20.74
CA THR A 165 18.87 10.68 -21.63
C THR A 165 18.56 10.98 -23.10
N ARG A 166 19.60 11.38 -23.84
CA ARG A 166 19.54 11.59 -25.28
C ARG A 166 19.41 10.28 -26.06
N HIS A 167 18.62 10.30 -27.11
CA HIS A 167 18.37 9.19 -28.02
C HIS A 167 18.73 9.59 -29.45
N SER A 168 19.57 8.82 -30.15
CA SER A 168 20.08 9.15 -31.48
C SER A 168 19.02 9.21 -32.59
N ARG A 169 18.00 8.35 -32.50
CA ARG A 169 16.84 8.33 -33.42
C ARG A 169 15.84 9.50 -33.23
N VAL A 170 16.06 10.39 -32.26
CA VAL A 170 15.19 11.56 -32.03
C VAL A 170 15.94 12.82 -32.40
N ASN A 171 15.31 13.71 -33.17
CA ASN A 171 15.84 15.05 -33.42
C ASN A 171 14.68 16.04 -33.57
N TRP A 172 14.40 16.78 -32.50
CA TRP A 172 13.39 17.83 -32.49
C TRP A 172 14.07 19.18 -32.23
N GLY A 173 14.39 19.92 -33.29
CA GLY A 173 15.05 21.23 -33.18
C GLY A 173 16.39 21.18 -32.45
N GLY A 174 17.20 20.13 -32.67
CA GLY A 174 18.47 19.92 -31.97
C GLY A 174 18.35 19.30 -30.58
N ASN A 175 17.12 19.00 -30.13
CA ASN A 175 16.85 18.35 -28.87
C ASN A 175 16.42 16.89 -29.07
N ASN A 176 16.99 15.97 -28.29
CA ASN A 176 16.86 14.53 -28.51
C ASN A 176 16.68 13.72 -27.22
N TYR A 177 16.15 14.32 -26.16
CA TYR A 177 15.86 13.60 -24.92
C TYR A 177 14.62 12.70 -25.09
N ALA A 178 14.81 11.39 -25.12
CA ALA A 178 13.70 10.41 -25.11
C ALA A 178 13.73 9.51 -23.87
N GLY A 179 14.86 9.46 -23.16
CA GLY A 179 15.07 8.61 -22.00
C GLY A 179 15.75 7.28 -22.33
N ALA A 180 16.22 6.62 -21.27
CA ALA A 180 16.88 5.32 -21.32
C ALA A 180 16.78 4.63 -19.96
N VAL A 181 16.97 3.32 -19.93
CA VAL A 181 17.05 2.50 -18.72
C VAL A 181 18.33 1.69 -18.75
N TRP A 182 18.99 1.52 -17.60
CA TRP A 182 20.13 0.62 -17.46
C TRP A 182 19.79 -0.54 -16.53
N VAL A 183 20.30 -1.71 -16.89
CA VAL A 183 20.24 -2.94 -16.09
C VAL A 183 21.65 -3.25 -15.62
N PHE A 184 21.81 -3.49 -14.33
CA PHE A 184 23.05 -3.94 -13.71
C PHE A 184 22.82 -5.31 -13.09
N ARG A 185 23.79 -6.22 -13.26
CA ARG A 185 23.76 -7.55 -12.67
C ARG A 185 24.92 -7.73 -11.72
N PHE A 186 24.67 -8.31 -10.55
CA PHE A 186 25.71 -8.81 -9.67
C PHE A 186 26.19 -10.18 -10.19
N ASN A 187 27.47 -10.27 -10.54
CA ASN A 187 28.08 -11.48 -11.13
C ASN A 187 28.67 -12.44 -10.10
N GLY A 188 28.41 -12.23 -8.80
CA GLY A 188 28.99 -12.99 -7.69
C GLY A 188 30.15 -12.27 -7.01
N THR A 189 30.81 -11.32 -7.68
CA THR A 189 31.94 -10.55 -7.13
C THR A 189 31.70 -9.03 -7.16
N LYS A 190 31.09 -8.52 -8.24
CA LYS A 190 30.84 -7.10 -8.45
C LYS A 190 29.56 -6.87 -9.25
N TRP A 191 29.05 -5.65 -9.17
CA TRP A 191 28.00 -5.17 -10.06
C TRP A 191 28.59 -4.79 -11.42
N VAL A 192 28.00 -5.27 -12.49
CA VAL A 192 28.37 -4.93 -13.87
C VAL A 192 27.15 -4.43 -14.64
N GLU A 193 27.36 -3.54 -15.60
CA GLU A 193 26.32 -3.18 -16.56
C GLU A 193 25.99 -4.41 -17.41
N GLU A 194 24.73 -4.79 -17.43
CA GLU A 194 24.20 -5.86 -18.27
C GLU A 194 23.63 -5.31 -19.58
N ALA A 195 22.90 -4.19 -19.52
CA ALA A 195 22.27 -3.63 -20.71
C ALA A 195 21.92 -2.15 -20.54
N LYS A 196 21.84 -1.44 -21.67
CA LYS A 196 21.14 -0.17 -21.84
C LYS A 196 19.92 -0.41 -22.74
N LEU A 197 18.74 -0.09 -22.23
CA LEU A 197 17.46 -0.25 -22.91
C LEU A 197 16.95 1.11 -23.38
N LEU A 198 16.43 1.12 -24.61
CA LEU A 198 15.83 2.27 -25.28
C LEU A 198 14.46 1.86 -25.80
N ALA A 199 13.51 2.80 -25.87
CA ALA A 199 12.22 2.56 -26.51
C ALA A 199 12.41 2.19 -27.99
N GLY A 200 11.59 1.25 -28.51
CA GLY A 200 11.60 0.86 -29.92
C GLY A 200 11.20 2.01 -30.86
N ASP A 201 10.29 2.86 -30.41
CA ASP A 201 9.69 4.00 -31.11
C ASP A 201 9.86 5.30 -30.28
N PRO A 202 11.11 5.79 -30.12
CA PRO A 202 11.39 6.90 -29.23
C PRO A 202 10.85 8.21 -29.82
N GLY A 203 10.09 8.95 -29.01
CA GLY A 203 9.64 10.31 -29.26
C GLY A 203 10.38 11.34 -28.40
N TYR A 204 10.26 12.61 -28.80
CA TYR A 204 10.82 13.71 -28.05
C TYR A 204 10.10 13.90 -26.71
N SER A 205 10.87 13.92 -25.62
CA SER A 205 10.38 14.06 -24.24
C SER A 205 9.44 12.95 -23.78
N ASP A 206 9.56 11.75 -24.35
CA ASP A 206 8.81 10.57 -23.91
C ASP A 206 9.10 10.14 -22.47
N HIS A 207 10.27 10.53 -21.96
CA HIS A 207 10.74 10.20 -20.61
C HIS A 207 10.79 8.70 -20.34
N PHE A 208 11.24 7.89 -21.31
CA PHE A 208 11.45 6.46 -21.12
C PHE A 208 12.41 6.20 -19.93
N GLY A 209 11.94 5.41 -18.96
CA GLY A 209 12.61 5.24 -17.67
C GLY A 209 12.05 6.13 -16.55
N SER A 210 10.91 6.80 -16.75
CA SER A 210 10.26 7.61 -15.69
C SER A 210 9.86 6.78 -14.47
N ALA A 211 9.51 5.51 -14.69
CA ALA A 211 9.28 4.50 -13.66
C ALA A 211 9.79 3.15 -14.15
N VAL A 212 10.26 2.29 -13.25
CA VAL A 212 10.74 0.94 -13.59
C VAL A 212 10.26 -0.07 -12.53
N ALA A 213 9.91 -1.27 -12.98
CA ALA A 213 9.66 -2.42 -12.11
C ALA A 213 10.29 -3.67 -12.72
N ILE A 214 11.03 -4.44 -11.92
CA ILE A 214 11.63 -5.72 -12.32
C ILE A 214 11.05 -6.88 -11.51
N GLN A 215 10.71 -7.97 -12.20
CA GLN A 215 10.40 -9.25 -11.58
C GLN A 215 11.12 -10.36 -12.35
N GLY A 216 12.21 -10.88 -11.79
CA GLY A 216 13.00 -11.95 -12.41
C GLY A 216 13.61 -11.53 -13.77
N ASN A 217 13.10 -12.13 -14.85
CA ASN A 217 13.54 -11.93 -16.23
C ASN A 217 12.66 -10.99 -17.05
N SER A 218 11.80 -10.22 -16.39
CA SER A 218 10.90 -9.29 -17.07
C SER A 218 10.92 -7.91 -16.42
N LEU A 219 10.70 -6.88 -17.23
CA LEU A 219 10.70 -5.47 -16.86
C LEU A 219 9.44 -4.78 -17.35
N LEU A 220 8.96 -3.83 -16.56
CA LEU A 220 8.03 -2.79 -17.00
C LEU A 220 8.74 -1.44 -16.89
N ILE A 221 8.66 -0.65 -17.95
CA ILE A 221 9.32 0.66 -18.05
C ILE A 221 8.28 1.70 -18.48
N GLY A 222 8.11 2.73 -17.66
CA GLY A 222 7.26 3.86 -17.99
C GLY A 222 7.96 4.85 -18.92
N ALA A 223 7.20 5.38 -19.88
CA ALA A 223 7.53 6.56 -20.66
C ALA A 223 6.36 7.55 -20.52
N SER A 224 6.33 8.25 -19.39
CA SER A 224 5.17 9.06 -19.00
C SER A 224 4.92 10.25 -19.93
N GLY A 225 5.93 10.73 -20.66
CA GLY A 225 5.78 11.81 -21.63
C GLY A 225 5.36 11.34 -23.04
N ASP A 226 5.29 10.03 -23.26
CA ASP A 226 5.05 9.47 -24.59
C ASP A 226 3.71 9.92 -25.18
N SER A 227 3.71 10.11 -26.49
CA SER A 227 2.61 10.69 -27.25
C SER A 227 2.06 9.68 -28.26
N ASP A 228 0.82 9.90 -28.68
CA ASP A 228 0.22 9.21 -29.81
C ASP A 228 -0.02 10.23 -30.93
N GLU A 229 0.95 10.30 -31.83
CA GLU A 229 0.92 11.24 -32.95
C GLU A 229 -0.23 10.94 -33.93
N ALA A 230 -0.55 9.66 -34.14
CA ALA A 230 -1.65 9.24 -35.01
C ALA A 230 -2.99 9.79 -34.52
N GLN A 231 -3.18 9.86 -33.21
CA GLN A 231 -4.37 10.44 -32.58
C GLN A 231 -4.22 11.91 -32.17
N ARG A 232 -3.07 12.55 -32.47
CA ARG A 232 -2.73 13.93 -32.06
C ARG A 232 -2.85 14.17 -30.55
N ARG A 233 -2.42 13.18 -29.75
CA ARG A 233 -2.49 13.21 -28.29
C ARG A 233 -1.09 13.23 -27.68
N TYR A 234 -0.76 14.31 -26.98
CA TYR A 234 0.58 14.53 -26.43
C TYR A 234 0.64 14.26 -24.93
N GLY A 235 1.69 13.57 -24.47
CA GLY A 235 1.95 13.34 -23.05
C GLY A 235 0.91 12.46 -22.36
N ILE A 236 0.28 11.55 -23.11
CA ILE A 236 -0.67 10.57 -22.55
C ILE A 236 0.06 9.47 -21.77
N GLY A 237 1.30 9.17 -22.16
CA GLY A 237 2.19 8.22 -21.53
C GLY A 237 2.00 6.77 -22.00
N SER A 238 3.02 5.95 -21.78
CA SER A 238 3.07 4.52 -22.11
C SER A 238 3.81 3.70 -21.08
N VAL A 239 3.59 2.38 -21.12
CA VAL A 239 4.45 1.39 -20.50
C VAL A 239 4.96 0.40 -21.54
N TYR A 240 6.24 0.05 -21.42
CA TYR A 240 6.93 -0.91 -22.25
C TYR A 240 7.30 -2.14 -21.42
N ALA A 241 6.97 -3.32 -21.91
CA ALA A 241 7.42 -4.58 -21.36
C ALA A 241 8.70 -5.03 -22.08
N PHE A 242 9.70 -5.44 -21.30
CA PHE A 242 10.91 -6.10 -21.81
C PHE A 242 11.07 -7.46 -21.14
N ASP A 243 11.45 -8.47 -21.91
CA ASP A 243 11.72 -9.82 -21.41
C ASP A 243 13.14 -10.26 -21.81
N TRP A 244 13.84 -10.90 -20.88
CA TRP A 244 15.16 -11.49 -21.12
C TRP A 244 15.01 -12.82 -21.85
N ASN A 245 15.55 -12.93 -23.06
CA ASN A 245 15.43 -14.12 -23.90
C ASN A 245 16.59 -15.13 -23.71
N GLY A 246 17.52 -14.87 -22.80
CA GLY A 246 18.74 -15.68 -22.61
C GLY A 246 20.03 -14.93 -22.97
N SER A 247 19.98 -14.02 -23.94
CA SER A 247 21.15 -13.23 -24.39
C SER A 247 20.91 -11.72 -24.40
N ALA A 248 19.66 -11.29 -24.54
CA ALA A 248 19.29 -9.88 -24.63
C ALA A 248 17.93 -9.60 -23.97
N TRP A 249 17.75 -8.35 -23.57
CA TRP A 249 16.45 -7.80 -23.20
C TRP A 249 15.71 -7.37 -24.47
N VAL A 250 14.54 -7.95 -24.72
CA VAL A 250 13.72 -7.69 -25.92
C VAL A 250 12.44 -6.99 -25.52
N GLN A 251 12.10 -5.89 -26.21
CA GLN A 251 10.81 -5.23 -26.02
C GLN A 251 9.69 -6.16 -26.51
N SER A 252 8.91 -6.72 -25.60
CA SER A 252 7.83 -7.66 -25.91
C SER A 252 6.50 -6.97 -26.15
N GLN A 253 6.29 -5.78 -25.55
CA GLN A 253 5.05 -5.04 -25.71
C GLN A 253 5.22 -3.55 -25.41
N LYS A 254 4.44 -2.70 -26.08
CA LYS A 254 4.10 -1.33 -25.66
C LYS A 254 2.61 -1.29 -25.41
N PHE A 255 2.18 -0.72 -24.29
CA PHE A 255 0.75 -0.66 -23.94
C PHE A 255 0.39 0.61 -23.16
N ARG A 256 -0.90 0.96 -23.21
CA ARG A 256 -1.53 2.12 -22.60
C ARG A 256 -2.91 1.74 -22.07
N ALA A 257 -3.57 2.63 -21.33
CA ALA A 257 -4.97 2.44 -20.97
C ALA A 257 -5.89 2.51 -22.20
N LEU A 258 -7.05 1.84 -22.17
CA LEU A 258 -7.98 1.70 -23.30
C LEU A 258 -8.75 2.99 -23.62
N LYS A 259 -9.06 3.81 -22.60
CA LYS A 259 -9.82 5.07 -22.76
C LYS A 259 -8.96 6.27 -22.36
N PHE A 260 -8.85 7.22 -23.28
CA PHE A 260 -7.87 8.31 -23.24
C PHE A 260 -8.28 9.57 -22.47
N ALA A 261 -9.56 9.72 -22.12
CA ALA A 261 -10.09 10.98 -21.56
C ALA A 261 -9.40 11.42 -20.25
N ASP A 262 -8.84 10.49 -19.49
CA ASP A 262 -8.15 10.74 -18.22
C ASP A 262 -6.65 10.40 -18.26
N GLN A 263 -6.10 10.14 -19.45
CA GLN A 263 -4.71 9.75 -19.64
C GLN A 263 -3.81 10.98 -19.71
N SER A 264 -3.03 11.18 -18.67
CA SER A 264 -1.88 12.09 -18.72
C SER A 264 -0.82 11.55 -17.79
N PHE A 265 0.37 11.37 -18.33
CA PHE A 265 1.49 10.73 -17.63
C PHE A 265 1.22 9.28 -17.21
N PHE A 266 0.48 8.49 -18.00
CA PHE A 266 0.38 7.04 -17.78
C PHE A 266 1.78 6.41 -17.78
N GLY A 267 2.06 5.54 -16.81
CA GLY A 267 3.40 4.97 -16.61
C GLY A 267 4.32 5.85 -15.76
N ALA A 268 3.81 6.92 -15.12
CA ALA A 268 4.60 7.72 -14.17
C ALA A 268 4.94 6.98 -12.87
N ALA A 269 4.18 5.94 -12.52
CA ALA A 269 4.46 5.05 -11.40
C ALA A 269 4.04 3.63 -11.78
N ILE A 270 4.82 2.63 -11.37
CA ILE A 270 4.58 1.22 -11.68
C ILE A 270 4.90 0.40 -10.43
N SER A 271 3.98 -0.47 -10.02
CA SER A 271 4.24 -1.55 -9.07
C SER A 271 3.76 -2.86 -9.68
N TRP A 272 4.51 -3.94 -9.46
CA TRP A 272 4.26 -5.24 -10.08
C TRP A 272 4.37 -6.35 -9.03
N ASP A 273 3.36 -7.21 -8.97
CA ASP A 273 3.40 -8.47 -8.22
C ASP A 273 2.77 -9.61 -9.03
N GLY A 274 3.53 -10.69 -9.25
CA GLY A 274 3.05 -11.87 -9.96
C GLY A 274 2.69 -11.57 -11.41
N ASN A 275 1.42 -11.80 -11.79
CA ASN A 275 0.89 -11.52 -13.13
C ASN A 275 0.12 -10.20 -13.20
N GLU A 276 0.25 -9.32 -12.21
CA GLU A 276 -0.51 -8.07 -12.17
C GLU A 276 0.40 -6.86 -11.97
N ALA A 277 0.09 -5.77 -12.67
CA ALA A 277 0.80 -4.52 -12.54
C ALA A 277 -0.20 -3.39 -12.26
N LEU A 278 0.11 -2.56 -11.27
CA LEU A 278 -0.61 -1.34 -10.98
C LEU A 278 0.18 -0.16 -11.54
N ILE A 279 -0.47 0.61 -12.41
CA ILE A 279 0.16 1.68 -13.18
C ILE A 279 -0.55 3.00 -12.89
N GLY A 280 0.23 4.00 -12.51
CA GLY A 280 -0.23 5.35 -12.23
C GLY A 280 -0.35 6.23 -13.47
N SER A 281 -1.39 7.07 -13.49
CA SER A 281 -1.61 8.17 -14.44
C SER A 281 -2.07 9.39 -13.64
N PRO A 282 -1.15 10.11 -12.96
CA PRO A 282 -1.50 11.18 -12.02
C PRO A 282 -2.19 12.41 -12.65
N GLY A 283 -2.35 12.47 -13.97
CA GLY A 283 -2.98 13.61 -14.64
C GLY A 283 -1.97 14.69 -15.01
N LYS A 284 -2.28 15.54 -15.99
CA LYS A 284 -1.39 16.63 -16.40
C LYS A 284 -1.42 17.74 -15.36
N LYS A 285 -0.27 18.39 -15.12
CA LYS A 285 -0.21 19.67 -14.39
C LYS A 285 -0.57 20.80 -15.36
N ALA A 286 -1.72 21.44 -15.18
CA ALA A 286 -2.12 22.64 -15.93
C ALA A 286 -2.18 23.83 -14.96
N ASN A 287 -1.52 24.95 -15.29
CA ASN A 287 -1.49 26.18 -14.48
C ASN A 287 -1.19 25.93 -12.99
N GLY A 288 -0.20 25.10 -12.69
CA GLY A 288 0.18 24.78 -11.31
C GLY A 288 -0.61 23.64 -10.65
N THR A 289 -1.67 23.14 -11.28
CA THR A 289 -2.66 22.24 -10.68
C THR A 289 -2.67 20.88 -11.38
N TRP A 290 -2.52 19.78 -10.64
CA TRP A 290 -2.61 18.42 -11.20
C TRP A 290 -4.06 18.06 -11.56
N GLY A 291 -4.25 17.22 -12.57
CA GLY A 291 -5.54 16.57 -12.80
C GLY A 291 -5.97 15.66 -11.62
N ALA A 292 -7.20 15.15 -11.69
CA ALA A 292 -7.72 14.23 -10.67
C ALA A 292 -6.84 12.95 -10.53
N GLY A 293 -6.32 12.47 -11.67
CA GLY A 293 -5.47 11.29 -11.76
C GLY A 293 -6.25 9.97 -11.72
N ALA A 294 -5.58 8.89 -12.10
CA ALA A 294 -6.10 7.53 -12.11
C ALA A 294 -4.98 6.51 -11.86
N ALA A 295 -5.37 5.30 -11.47
CA ALA A 295 -4.49 4.14 -11.46
C ALA A 295 -5.18 2.97 -12.18
N TYR A 296 -4.40 2.16 -12.88
CA TYR A 296 -4.90 1.10 -13.75
C TYR A 296 -4.24 -0.22 -13.37
N LEU A 297 -5.05 -1.25 -13.18
CA LEU A 297 -4.60 -2.62 -12.97
C LEU A 297 -4.53 -3.32 -14.32
N PHE A 298 -3.36 -3.86 -14.63
CA PHE A 298 -3.12 -4.70 -15.80
C PHE A 298 -2.82 -6.12 -15.36
N HIS A 299 -3.24 -7.09 -16.17
CA HIS A 299 -2.92 -8.50 -15.99
C HIS A 299 -2.10 -9.01 -17.18
N LYS A 300 -1.05 -9.79 -16.90
CA LYS A 300 -0.23 -10.46 -17.91
C LYS A 300 -0.91 -11.78 -18.28
N GLY A 301 -1.67 -11.75 -19.38
CA GLY A 301 -2.27 -12.93 -20.00
C GLY A 301 -1.33 -13.59 -21.03
N THR A 302 -1.84 -14.57 -21.77
CA THR A 302 -1.10 -15.28 -22.84
C THR A 302 -0.70 -14.36 -24.00
N GLY A 303 -1.52 -13.35 -24.31
CA GLY A 303 -1.25 -12.33 -25.33
C GLY A 303 -0.51 -11.09 -24.82
N GLY A 304 0.01 -11.10 -23.59
CA GLY A 304 0.67 -9.95 -22.97
C GLY A 304 -0.21 -9.23 -21.94
N TRP A 305 0.13 -7.99 -21.64
CA TRP A 305 -0.53 -7.15 -20.66
C TRP A 305 -1.85 -6.59 -21.19
N VAL A 306 -2.92 -6.77 -20.40
CA VAL A 306 -4.28 -6.30 -20.71
C VAL A 306 -4.84 -5.55 -19.51
N GLU A 307 -5.48 -4.41 -19.75
CA GLU A 307 -6.16 -3.64 -18.72
C GLU A 307 -7.33 -4.45 -18.12
N GLN A 308 -7.39 -4.54 -16.80
CA GLN A 308 -8.45 -5.23 -16.07
C GLN A 308 -9.38 -4.26 -15.35
N GLN A 309 -8.80 -3.21 -14.76
CA GLN A 309 -9.54 -2.30 -13.90
C GLN A 309 -8.93 -0.92 -13.88
N LYS A 310 -9.77 0.09 -13.70
CA LYS A 310 -9.40 1.47 -13.46
C LYS A 310 -9.93 1.91 -12.09
N TRP A 311 -9.09 2.62 -11.35
CA TRP A 311 -9.44 3.30 -10.12
C TRP A 311 -9.21 4.80 -10.25
N THR A 312 -10.13 5.57 -9.68
CA THR A 312 -10.06 7.02 -9.54
C THR A 312 -10.35 7.39 -8.10
N SER A 313 -9.91 8.57 -7.67
CA SER A 313 -10.25 9.07 -6.33
C SER A 313 -11.78 9.18 -6.19
N PRO A 314 -12.38 8.71 -5.08
CA PRO A 314 -13.77 8.99 -4.75
C PRO A 314 -14.00 10.47 -4.40
N TRP A 315 -12.92 11.23 -4.20
CA TRP A 315 -12.91 12.67 -3.96
C TRP A 315 -12.10 13.36 -5.05
N PRO A 316 -12.64 13.44 -6.28
CA PRO A 316 -11.94 14.10 -7.37
C PRO A 316 -11.76 15.58 -7.02
N SER A 317 -10.53 15.97 -6.70
CA SER A 317 -10.16 17.36 -6.52
C SER A 317 -9.16 17.77 -7.60
N THR A 318 -9.27 19.01 -8.05
CA THR A 318 -8.18 19.63 -8.80
C THR A 318 -6.95 19.63 -7.88
N SER A 319 -5.82 19.13 -8.38
CA SER A 319 -4.57 18.82 -7.66
C SER A 319 -4.49 17.47 -6.92
N ALA A 320 -5.37 16.51 -7.19
CA ALA A 320 -5.38 15.22 -6.53
C ALA A 320 -4.19 14.30 -6.85
N ALA A 321 -3.70 14.32 -8.08
CA ALA A 321 -2.59 13.47 -8.53
C ALA A 321 -2.74 11.98 -8.14
N PHE A 322 -3.97 11.46 -8.17
CA PHE A 322 -4.25 10.06 -7.81
C PHE A 322 -3.45 9.12 -8.73
N GLY A 323 -2.74 8.15 -8.15
CA GLY A 323 -1.86 7.27 -8.91
C GLY A 323 -0.42 7.77 -9.04
N ARG A 324 -0.04 8.90 -8.44
CA ARG A 324 1.37 9.35 -8.40
C ARG A 324 2.30 8.36 -7.71
N ARG A 325 1.79 7.65 -6.70
CA ARG A 325 2.45 6.53 -6.03
C ARG A 325 1.51 5.36 -6.06
N VAL A 326 2.02 4.20 -6.43
CA VAL A 326 1.26 2.95 -6.47
C VAL A 326 2.10 1.85 -5.86
N VAL A 327 1.47 0.98 -5.08
CA VAL A 327 2.09 -0.24 -4.56
C VAL A 327 1.09 -1.37 -4.74
N LEU A 328 1.56 -2.48 -5.28
CA LEU A 328 0.81 -3.71 -5.47
C LEU A 328 1.64 -4.84 -4.88
N LYS A 329 1.12 -5.51 -3.84
CA LYS A 329 1.79 -6.65 -3.21
C LYS A 329 0.79 -7.53 -2.46
N GLY A 330 0.86 -8.84 -2.66
CA GLY A 330 0.17 -9.81 -1.79
C GLY A 330 -1.34 -9.61 -1.71
N GLY A 331 -1.98 -9.19 -2.81
CA GLY A 331 -3.42 -8.89 -2.85
C GLY A 331 -3.80 -7.55 -2.20
N LEU A 332 -2.84 -6.65 -1.97
CA LEU A 332 -3.07 -5.26 -1.60
C LEU A 332 -2.68 -4.34 -2.75
N ALA A 333 -3.56 -3.40 -3.08
CA ALA A 333 -3.30 -2.29 -3.98
C ALA A 333 -3.43 -0.98 -3.20
N LEU A 334 -2.35 -0.21 -3.14
CA LEU A 334 -2.26 1.07 -2.43
C LEU A 334 -2.00 2.17 -3.44
N ILE A 335 -2.79 3.24 -3.38
CA ILE A 335 -2.69 4.36 -4.32
C ILE A 335 -2.63 5.67 -3.56
N GLY A 336 -1.54 6.40 -3.77
CA GLY A 336 -1.34 7.73 -3.21
C GLY A 336 -2.18 8.79 -3.90
N HIS A 337 -2.64 9.74 -3.10
CA HIS A 337 -3.43 10.90 -3.46
C HIS A 337 -2.85 12.13 -2.75
N GLN A 338 -2.57 13.21 -3.49
CA GLN A 338 -2.08 14.50 -2.96
C GLN A 338 -3.22 15.51 -2.71
N GLY A 339 -4.44 15.16 -3.11
CA GLY A 339 -5.57 16.08 -3.11
C GLY A 339 -6.16 16.34 -1.74
N ARG A 340 -7.23 17.12 -1.73
CA ARG A 340 -8.00 17.38 -0.51
C ARG A 340 -8.69 16.09 -0.04
N ASP A 341 -8.73 15.87 1.27
CA ASP A 341 -9.56 14.84 1.89
C ASP A 341 -11.07 15.15 1.74
N ALA A 342 -11.92 14.24 2.21
CA ALA A 342 -13.38 14.42 2.19
C ALA A 342 -13.85 15.67 2.97
N GLU A 343 -13.00 16.22 3.83
CA GLU A 343 -13.25 17.43 4.62
C GLU A 343 -12.63 18.70 3.99
N GLY A 344 -12.04 18.61 2.79
CA GLY A 344 -11.47 19.74 2.06
C GLY A 344 -10.03 20.12 2.46
N ASN A 345 -9.36 19.36 3.34
CA ASN A 345 -8.00 19.63 3.80
C ASN A 345 -6.96 18.98 2.88
N LYS A 346 -5.89 19.70 2.53
CA LYS A 346 -4.74 19.14 1.80
C LYS A 346 -3.88 18.29 2.73
N ARG A 347 -4.25 17.03 2.93
CA ARG A 347 -3.54 16.07 3.79
C ARG A 347 -3.04 14.85 3.03
N GLY A 348 -3.34 14.78 1.74
CA GLY A 348 -3.21 13.56 0.95
C GLY A 348 -4.00 12.37 1.53
N ALA A 349 -4.00 11.26 0.81
CA ALA A 349 -4.55 10.00 1.28
C ALA A 349 -3.83 8.82 0.62
N ILE A 350 -3.83 7.67 1.29
CA ILE A 350 -3.49 6.39 0.66
C ILE A 350 -4.78 5.58 0.58
N HIS A 351 -5.27 5.40 -0.63
CA HIS A 351 -6.43 4.55 -0.89
C HIS A 351 -5.99 3.10 -0.97
N VAL A 352 -6.80 2.22 -0.38
CA VAL A 352 -6.46 0.81 -0.20
C VAL A 352 -7.55 -0.04 -0.83
N TRP A 353 -7.13 -1.01 -1.63
CA TRP A 353 -7.97 -2.11 -2.07
C TRP A 353 -7.34 -3.42 -1.62
N ARG A 354 -8.16 -4.32 -1.11
CA ARG A 354 -7.76 -5.67 -0.77
C ARG A 354 -8.47 -6.67 -1.65
N ARG A 355 -7.75 -7.71 -2.06
CA ARG A 355 -8.32 -8.82 -2.79
C ARG A 355 -9.08 -9.75 -1.86
N SER A 356 -10.33 -10.01 -2.20
CA SER A 356 -11.19 -10.96 -1.51
C SER A 356 -10.72 -12.40 -1.77
N PRO A 357 -11.16 -13.37 -0.94
CA PRO A 357 -10.98 -14.80 -1.23
C PRO A 357 -11.58 -15.23 -2.59
N THR A 358 -12.57 -14.48 -3.10
CA THR A 358 -13.20 -14.69 -4.41
C THR A 358 -12.52 -13.88 -5.53
N ASN A 359 -11.29 -13.41 -5.30
CA ASN A 359 -10.46 -12.71 -6.28
C ASN A 359 -10.96 -11.31 -6.71
N LYS A 360 -11.92 -10.72 -5.99
CA LYS A 360 -12.44 -9.38 -6.26
C LYS A 360 -11.72 -8.32 -5.44
N TRP A 361 -11.43 -7.17 -6.03
CA TRP A 361 -10.87 -6.03 -5.29
C TRP A 361 -11.96 -5.31 -4.52
N ILE A 362 -11.82 -5.24 -3.20
CA ILE A 362 -12.73 -4.57 -2.27
C ILE A 362 -12.01 -3.33 -1.73
N PRO A 363 -12.61 -2.12 -1.86
CA PRO A 363 -12.05 -0.93 -1.26
C PRO A 363 -12.11 -1.03 0.27
N GLU A 364 -11.03 -0.63 0.92
CA GLU A 364 -10.97 -0.42 2.37
C GLU A 364 -11.03 1.10 2.68
N PRO A 365 -11.33 1.48 3.93
CA PRO A 365 -11.19 2.87 4.35
C PRO A 365 -9.78 3.38 4.02
N PRO A 366 -9.64 4.56 3.40
CA PRO A 366 -8.33 5.10 3.05
C PRO A 366 -7.60 5.61 4.30
N PHE A 367 -6.27 5.56 4.26
CA PHE A 367 -5.44 6.25 5.23
C PHE A 367 -5.49 7.74 4.94
N GLN A 368 -6.17 8.46 5.81
CA GLN A 368 -6.10 9.91 5.89
C GLN A 368 -5.18 10.25 7.05
N GLY A 369 -4.41 11.34 6.96
CA GLY A 369 -3.54 11.81 8.05
C GLY A 369 -4.29 12.32 9.29
N ARG A 370 -5.46 11.77 9.62
CA ARG A 370 -6.27 12.15 10.78
C ARG A 370 -5.53 11.78 12.07
N GLY A 371 -5.26 12.77 12.91
CA GLY A 371 -4.49 12.61 14.16
C GLY A 371 -2.98 12.84 14.00
N LEU A 372 -2.51 13.14 12.79
CA LEU A 372 -1.13 13.59 12.56
C LEU A 372 -1.05 15.10 12.82
N VAL A 373 -0.06 15.52 13.59
CA VAL A 373 0.08 16.91 14.05
C VAL A 373 0.32 17.83 12.85
N GLY A 374 -0.66 18.67 12.50
CA GLY A 374 -0.50 19.76 11.52
C GLY A 374 -1.51 19.75 10.37
N LYS A 375 -1.82 20.92 9.81
CA LYS A 375 -2.77 21.09 8.70
C LYS A 375 -2.29 20.50 7.36
N TYR A 376 -1.05 20.02 7.27
CA TYR A 376 -0.37 19.66 6.02
C TYR A 376 0.49 18.39 6.12
N SER A 377 0.05 17.39 6.92
CA SER A 377 0.74 16.09 7.00
C SER A 377 0.45 15.27 5.75
N ASP A 378 1.20 15.48 4.67
CA ASP A 378 0.94 14.86 3.37
C ASP A 378 1.63 13.49 3.23
N PHE A 379 0.86 12.41 3.02
CA PHE A 379 1.36 11.08 2.58
C PHE A 379 1.86 11.10 1.12
N ASN A 380 2.71 12.05 0.81
CA ASN A 380 3.16 12.37 -0.54
C ASN A 380 4.60 11.91 -0.84
N GLY A 381 5.23 11.27 0.13
CA GLY A 381 6.59 10.76 0.00
C GLY A 381 6.65 9.37 -0.62
N GLY A 382 7.49 8.53 -0.02
CA GLY A 382 7.64 7.13 -0.40
C GLY A 382 6.44 6.30 0.02
N LEU A 383 6.17 5.23 -0.73
CA LEU A 383 5.18 4.23 -0.37
C LEU A 383 5.79 2.86 -0.63
N ALA A 384 5.90 2.03 0.39
CA ALA A 384 6.51 0.71 0.29
C ALA A 384 5.77 -0.30 1.17
N LEU A 385 5.65 -1.55 0.69
CA LEU A 385 4.93 -2.63 1.38
C LEU A 385 5.75 -3.91 1.28
N ASP A 386 5.94 -4.58 2.41
CA ASP A 386 6.43 -5.95 2.44
C ASP A 386 5.60 -6.80 3.41
N GLY A 387 5.08 -7.91 2.90
CA GLY A 387 3.99 -8.65 3.54
C GLY A 387 2.84 -7.71 3.94
N ASN A 388 2.58 -7.62 5.23
CA ASN A 388 1.55 -6.74 5.81
C ASN A 388 2.13 -5.45 6.41
N THR A 389 3.43 -5.17 6.27
CA THR A 389 4.01 -3.93 6.84
C THR A 389 4.09 -2.85 5.78
N LEU A 390 3.27 -1.81 5.91
CA LEU A 390 3.28 -0.63 5.06
C LEU A 390 4.18 0.45 5.68
N VAL A 391 4.98 1.09 4.85
CA VAL A 391 5.75 2.29 5.17
C VAL A 391 5.32 3.41 4.23
N ALA A 392 4.72 4.45 4.80
CA ALA A 392 4.34 5.66 4.09
C ALA A 392 5.21 6.83 4.54
N GLY A 393 5.77 7.57 3.61
CA GLY A 393 6.56 8.77 3.90
C GLY A 393 5.79 10.05 3.61
N GLY A 394 6.13 11.11 4.31
CA GLY A 394 5.59 12.45 4.11
C GLY A 394 6.66 13.47 4.37
N TYR A 395 7.06 14.15 3.30
CA TYR A 395 8.25 15.01 3.31
C TYR A 395 7.90 16.49 3.59
N ILE A 396 6.60 16.80 3.70
CA ILE A 396 6.05 18.09 4.13
C ILE A 396 5.27 17.81 5.42
N GLU A 397 5.71 18.42 6.52
CA GLU A 397 4.91 18.53 7.74
C GLU A 397 4.88 20.01 8.12
N ASP A 398 3.80 20.72 7.79
CA ASP A 398 3.67 22.10 8.23
C ASP A 398 2.97 22.16 9.59
N ASN A 399 3.76 22.46 10.63
CA ASN A 399 3.27 23.30 11.73
C ASN A 399 4.37 24.20 12.35
N SER A 400 5.52 24.35 11.70
CA SER A 400 6.50 25.40 11.99
C SER A 400 7.32 25.67 10.73
N SER A 401 7.94 26.83 10.63
CA SER A 401 8.53 27.41 9.42
C SER A 401 9.63 26.61 8.68
N TRP A 402 9.91 25.36 9.04
CA TRP A 402 10.87 24.47 8.37
C TRP A 402 10.45 22.99 8.43
N SER A 403 10.50 22.29 7.29
CA SER A 403 9.98 20.93 7.07
C SER A 403 10.91 19.82 7.60
N GLY A 404 10.43 19.07 8.60
CA GLY A 404 11.18 17.97 9.22
C GLY A 404 10.96 16.58 8.62
N GLY A 405 9.90 16.39 7.83
CA GLY A 405 9.51 15.12 7.23
C GLY A 405 9.23 13.97 8.23
N ALA A 406 8.56 12.91 7.78
CA ALA A 406 8.26 11.74 8.60
C ALA A 406 8.06 10.46 7.76
N ALA A 407 8.16 9.32 8.43
CA ALA A 407 7.73 8.03 7.91
C ALA A 407 6.81 7.33 8.94
N TRP A 408 5.66 6.86 8.47
CA TRP A 408 4.68 6.11 9.24
C TRP A 408 4.73 4.64 8.86
N VAL A 409 4.69 3.78 9.87
CA VAL A 409 4.65 2.33 9.72
C VAL A 409 3.28 1.81 10.16
N PHE A 410 2.62 1.03 9.30
CA PHE A 410 1.31 0.43 9.56
C PHE A 410 1.34 -1.09 9.42
N ASP A 411 0.48 -1.76 10.20
CA ASP A 411 0.10 -3.15 9.99
C ASP A 411 -1.15 -3.21 9.12
N MET A 412 -1.06 -3.96 8.02
CA MET A 412 -2.09 -4.18 7.02
C MET A 412 -2.77 -5.55 7.15
N SER A 413 -2.53 -6.26 8.26
CA SER A 413 -3.15 -7.55 8.54
C SER A 413 -4.68 -7.39 8.62
N PRO A 414 -5.46 -8.30 8.04
CA PRO A 414 -6.91 -8.24 8.15
C PRO A 414 -7.33 -8.37 9.62
N ALA A 415 -8.22 -7.49 10.12
CA ALA A 415 -8.87 -7.76 11.39
C ALA A 415 -10.09 -8.64 11.18
N PHE A 416 -10.11 -9.74 11.91
CA PHE A 416 -11.30 -10.54 12.07
C PHE A 416 -12.14 -9.92 13.17
N HIS A 417 -13.24 -9.27 12.80
CA HIS A 417 -14.27 -8.87 13.76
C HIS A 417 -15.28 -10.01 13.84
N LEU A 418 -15.49 -10.55 15.05
CA LEU A 418 -16.56 -11.50 15.31
C LEU A 418 -17.87 -10.70 15.39
N MET A 419 -18.71 -10.75 14.36
CA MET A 419 -20.03 -10.14 14.41
C MET A 419 -21.03 -11.13 15.00
N VAL A 420 -21.54 -10.84 16.20
CA VAL A 420 -22.65 -11.56 16.81
C VAL A 420 -23.94 -10.93 16.31
N LEU A 421 -24.67 -11.62 15.44
CA LEU A 421 -26.00 -11.20 15.01
C LEU A 421 -27.04 -11.76 15.99
N PRO A 422 -27.81 -10.92 16.70
CA PRO A 422 -28.98 -11.40 17.41
C PRO A 422 -30.07 -11.76 16.39
N LEU A 423 -30.50 -13.02 16.34
CA LEU A 423 -31.74 -13.39 15.67
C LEU A 423 -32.92 -13.03 16.59
N PRO A 424 -34.01 -12.44 16.07
CA PRO A 424 -35.16 -12.10 16.88
C PRO A 424 -36.10 -13.30 16.99
N VAL A 425 -35.89 -14.17 17.98
CA VAL A 425 -36.98 -14.97 18.58
C VAL A 425 -36.67 -15.18 20.06
N VAL A 426 -37.38 -14.45 20.93
CA VAL A 426 -37.39 -14.71 22.37
C VAL A 426 -38.52 -15.68 22.66
N THR A 427 -38.21 -16.86 23.19
CA THR A 427 -39.16 -17.62 24.01
C THR A 427 -38.57 -17.77 25.41
N LYS A 428 -39.46 -17.82 26.40
CA LYS A 428 -39.11 -17.72 27.82
C LYS A 428 -38.26 -18.91 28.29
N ASP A 429 -37.25 -18.54 29.06
CA ASP A 429 -36.67 -19.30 30.19
C ASP A 429 -35.48 -20.25 29.97
N THR A 430 -34.77 -20.21 28.85
CA THR A 430 -33.31 -20.53 28.79
C THR A 430 -32.75 -20.35 27.39
N ALA A 431 -31.58 -19.73 27.26
CA ALA A 431 -30.82 -19.70 26.00
C ALA A 431 -29.63 -20.65 26.10
N LYS A 432 -29.57 -21.68 25.24
CA LYS A 432 -28.40 -22.54 25.08
C LYS A 432 -27.57 -22.04 23.90
N PHE A 433 -26.29 -21.80 24.13
CA PHE A 433 -25.36 -21.32 23.10
C PHE A 433 -24.41 -22.45 22.70
N GLU A 434 -24.25 -22.68 21.40
CA GLU A 434 -23.25 -23.60 20.87
C GLU A 434 -22.24 -22.83 20.00
N LEU A 435 -20.98 -22.77 20.45
CA LEU A 435 -19.87 -22.19 19.69
C LEU A 435 -19.14 -23.31 18.95
N ARG A 436 -19.16 -23.28 17.61
CA ARG A 436 -18.37 -24.18 16.78
C ARG A 436 -17.29 -23.39 16.06
N PHE A 437 -16.02 -23.72 16.32
CA PHE A 437 -14.88 -23.16 15.61
C PHE A 437 -14.49 -24.08 14.44
N ALA A 438 -14.29 -23.50 13.25
CA ALA A 438 -13.72 -24.20 12.11
C ALA A 438 -12.18 -24.17 12.18
N PRO A 439 -11.48 -25.17 11.59
CA PRO A 439 -10.02 -25.21 11.61
C PRO A 439 -9.39 -24.06 10.80
N LYS A 440 -8.09 -23.82 11.04
CA LYS A 440 -7.29 -22.74 10.41
C LYS A 440 -7.60 -22.61 8.92
N ASN A 441 -7.93 -21.39 8.52
CA ASN A 441 -8.23 -20.90 7.16
C ASN A 441 -9.67 -21.03 6.65
N ALA A 442 -10.66 -21.34 7.49
CA ALA A 442 -12.07 -21.20 7.14
C ALA A 442 -12.68 -19.89 7.70
N VAL A 443 -13.43 -19.16 6.87
CA VAL A 443 -14.33 -18.09 7.32
C VAL A 443 -15.47 -18.75 8.09
N GLY A 444 -15.47 -18.62 9.42
CA GLY A 444 -16.55 -19.11 10.26
C GLY A 444 -17.71 -18.11 10.28
N ILE A 445 -18.90 -18.55 9.88
CA ILE A 445 -20.15 -17.85 10.17
C ILE A 445 -20.68 -18.43 11.49
N LEU A 446 -20.86 -17.59 12.50
CA LEU A 446 -21.49 -17.98 13.75
C LEU A 446 -23.01 -17.97 13.53
N MET A 447 -23.62 -19.15 13.40
CA MET A 447 -25.07 -19.29 13.31
C MET A 447 -25.65 -19.61 14.70
N PHE A 448 -26.58 -18.78 15.16
CA PHE A 448 -27.44 -19.10 16.30
C PHE A 448 -28.71 -19.77 15.78
N GLY A 449 -29.16 -20.85 16.42
CA GLY A 449 -30.46 -21.46 16.16
C GLY A 449 -31.27 -21.46 17.45
N PHE A 450 -32.48 -20.93 17.41
CA PHE A 450 -33.44 -21.02 18.52
C PHE A 450 -34.53 -22.02 18.12
N THR A 451 -34.87 -22.96 19.01
CA THR A 451 -36.02 -23.85 18.84
C THR A 451 -37.15 -23.37 19.75
N GLY A 452 -38.23 -22.81 19.18
CA GLY A 452 -39.44 -22.47 19.93
C GLY A 452 -40.47 -21.70 19.08
N THR A 453 -41.71 -22.19 19.05
CA THR A 453 -42.85 -21.58 18.33
C THR A 453 -43.74 -20.81 19.29
N THR A 454 -43.87 -19.48 19.15
CA THR A 454 -45.07 -18.72 19.58
C THR A 454 -45.00 -17.26 19.09
N LYS A 455 -46.16 -16.70 18.66
CA LYS A 455 -46.37 -15.30 18.23
C LYS A 455 -46.78 -14.43 19.42
N LEU A 456 -46.33 -13.16 19.51
CA LEU A 456 -47.00 -12.03 20.22
C LEU A 456 -46.38 -10.66 19.78
N PRO A 457 -47.07 -9.50 20.00
CA PRO A 457 -46.90 -8.27 19.22
C PRO A 457 -45.92 -7.22 19.82
N LEU A 458 -45.47 -6.28 18.97
CA LEU A 458 -44.44 -5.24 19.21
C LEU A 458 -44.98 -3.95 19.89
N PRO A 459 -44.19 -3.26 20.76
CA PRO A 459 -44.29 -1.78 20.90
C PRO A 459 -42.96 -0.97 21.02
N TRP A 460 -43.11 0.37 21.05
CA TRP A 460 -42.23 1.54 20.71
C TRP A 460 -41.48 2.21 21.94
N PRO A 461 -40.65 3.30 21.80
CA PRO A 461 -39.32 3.47 22.44
C PRO A 461 -39.20 4.27 23.77
N GLY A 462 -38.18 3.93 24.58
CA GLY A 462 -37.54 4.80 25.58
C GLY A 462 -37.29 4.16 26.97
N THR A 463 -36.03 3.81 27.31
CA THR A 463 -35.34 3.81 28.64
C THR A 463 -34.03 2.98 28.59
N VAL A 464 -33.00 3.35 29.38
CA VAL A 464 -31.60 2.83 29.39
C VAL A 464 -31.35 1.80 30.51
N LEU A 465 -30.50 0.79 30.27
CA LEU A 465 -29.98 -0.14 31.29
C LEU A 465 -28.44 -0.02 31.40
N ARG A 466 -27.92 0.24 32.61
CA ARG A 466 -26.48 0.23 32.92
C ARG A 466 -26.10 -1.05 33.67
N LEU A 467 -25.03 -1.71 33.26
CA LEU A 467 -24.41 -2.81 34.01
C LEU A 467 -23.08 -2.33 34.61
N ASN A 468 -22.99 -2.30 35.93
CA ASN A 468 -21.81 -1.88 36.69
C ASN A 468 -21.03 -3.10 37.21
N ALA A 469 -20.26 -3.82 36.37
CA ALA A 469 -19.13 -4.65 36.81
C ALA A 469 -18.34 -5.27 35.62
N PRO A 470 -17.00 -5.43 35.71
CA PRO A 470 -16.21 -6.16 34.72
C PRO A 470 -16.41 -7.68 34.83
N MET A 471 -16.52 -8.37 33.69
CA MET A 471 -16.63 -9.84 33.59
C MET A 471 -15.28 -10.49 33.19
N ILE A 472 -14.91 -11.58 33.87
CA ILE A 472 -13.78 -12.45 33.52
C ILE A 472 -14.35 -13.71 32.85
N ILE A 473 -13.89 -14.05 31.64
CA ILE A 473 -14.29 -15.27 30.91
C ILE A 473 -13.14 -16.28 30.92
N GLY A 474 -13.39 -17.49 31.44
CA GLY A 474 -12.42 -18.57 31.62
C GLY A 474 -12.00 -19.30 30.35
N ALA A 475 -10.89 -20.04 30.43
CA ALA A 475 -10.06 -20.51 29.31
C ALA A 475 -10.42 -21.91 28.74
N MET A 476 -9.94 -22.24 27.53
CA MET A 476 -10.02 -23.60 26.93
C MET A 476 -8.71 -24.03 26.25
N SER A 477 -8.44 -25.35 26.25
CA SER A 477 -7.26 -26.00 25.67
C SER A 477 -7.47 -26.36 24.19
N THR A 478 -6.44 -26.19 23.37
CA THR A 478 -6.43 -26.59 21.96
C THR A 478 -5.98 -28.06 21.83
N GLY A 479 -6.89 -28.98 21.53
CA GLY A 479 -6.49 -30.39 21.34
C GLY A 479 -7.53 -31.35 20.76
N THR A 480 -8.80 -31.25 21.14
CA THR A 480 -9.83 -32.23 20.71
C THR A 480 -11.19 -31.54 20.64
N LYS A 481 -12.07 -31.99 19.72
CA LYS A 481 -13.45 -31.50 19.61
C LYS A 481 -14.11 -31.48 21.00
N GLY A 482 -14.33 -30.30 21.56
CA GLY A 482 -14.95 -30.12 22.87
C GLY A 482 -16.25 -29.33 22.73
N LYS A 483 -17.33 -29.84 23.32
CA LYS A 483 -18.54 -29.06 23.61
C LYS A 483 -18.35 -28.41 24.98
N ALA A 484 -18.58 -27.10 25.07
CA ALA A 484 -18.77 -26.43 26.35
C ALA A 484 -20.21 -25.92 26.38
N LEU A 485 -20.99 -26.35 27.38
CA LEU A 485 -22.35 -25.89 27.64
C LEU A 485 -22.30 -24.95 28.84
N TRP A 486 -22.91 -23.77 28.70
CA TRP A 486 -23.04 -22.79 29.77
C TRP A 486 -24.54 -22.51 29.96
N GLU A 487 -25.01 -22.53 31.21
CA GLU A 487 -26.37 -22.17 31.60
C GLU A 487 -26.33 -20.90 32.45
N PHE A 488 -27.24 -19.97 32.18
CA PHE A 488 -27.42 -18.74 32.95
C PHE A 488 -28.89 -18.59 33.33
N ASN A 489 -29.16 -18.25 34.59
CA ASN A 489 -30.49 -17.85 35.05
C ASN A 489 -30.66 -16.34 34.89
N ILE A 490 -31.71 -15.93 34.18
CA ILE A 490 -32.11 -14.52 34.09
C ILE A 490 -33.31 -14.32 35.02
N PRO A 491 -33.25 -13.44 36.03
CA PRO A 491 -34.41 -13.16 36.87
C PRO A 491 -35.54 -12.56 36.03
N ALA A 492 -36.75 -13.10 36.18
CA ALA A 492 -37.93 -12.55 35.57
C ALA A 492 -38.19 -11.14 36.13
N VAL A 493 -38.19 -10.11 35.25
CA VAL A 493 -39.19 -9.01 35.19
C VAL A 493 -38.75 -7.98 34.12
N ALA A 494 -39.79 -7.37 33.53
CA ALA A 494 -39.85 -6.25 32.58
C ALA A 494 -39.73 -6.59 31.08
N GLN A 495 -40.89 -6.46 30.41
CA GLN A 495 -41.08 -6.57 28.98
C GLN A 495 -40.42 -5.40 28.23
N GLY A 496 -39.85 -5.69 27.05
CA GLY A 496 -39.33 -4.71 26.10
C GLY A 496 -37.80 -4.64 26.06
N VAL A 497 -37.16 -5.38 25.15
CA VAL A 497 -35.69 -5.42 25.04
C VAL A 497 -35.24 -5.28 23.58
N ARG A 498 -34.30 -4.37 23.31
CA ARG A 498 -33.40 -4.42 22.13
C ARG A 498 -31.96 -4.20 22.59
N LEU A 499 -31.05 -4.92 21.95
CA LEU A 499 -29.59 -4.96 22.20
C LEU A 499 -28.84 -3.95 21.32
N TRP A 500 -27.80 -3.33 21.87
CA TRP A 500 -26.73 -2.73 21.09
C TRP A 500 -25.54 -3.71 21.02
N THR A 501 -24.95 -3.86 19.84
CA THR A 501 -23.63 -4.47 19.68
C THR A 501 -22.59 -3.39 19.95
N GLN A 502 -21.93 -3.42 21.11
CA GLN A 502 -20.64 -2.76 21.25
C GLN A 502 -19.54 -3.70 20.74
N ALA A 503 -18.63 -3.16 19.93
CA ALA A 503 -17.43 -3.88 19.52
C ALA A 503 -16.56 -4.15 20.75
N LEU A 504 -16.26 -5.41 21.02
CA LEU A 504 -15.28 -5.80 22.05
C LEU A 504 -13.92 -5.90 21.38
N GLU A 505 -12.96 -5.10 21.84
CA GLU A 505 -11.59 -5.10 21.34
C GLU A 505 -10.75 -6.11 22.13
N ILE A 506 -10.09 -7.04 21.44
CA ILE A 506 -9.20 -8.04 22.04
C ILE A 506 -7.79 -7.45 22.11
N GLU A 507 -7.31 -7.11 23.31
CA GLU A 507 -6.05 -6.37 23.48
C GLU A 507 -4.80 -7.24 23.29
N SER A 508 -4.84 -8.52 23.64
CA SER A 508 -3.68 -9.42 23.51
C SER A 508 -4.05 -10.89 23.67
N PHE A 509 -3.17 -11.75 23.13
CA PHE A 509 -3.09 -13.17 23.45
C PHE A 509 -1.80 -13.43 24.22
N SER A 510 -1.86 -14.13 25.35
CA SER A 510 -0.67 -14.67 26.00
C SER A 510 -0.79 -16.18 26.18
N LYS A 511 0.29 -16.90 25.90
CA LYS A 511 0.42 -18.35 26.13
C LYS A 511 1.19 -18.54 27.43
N ALA A 512 0.62 -19.24 28.41
CA ALA A 512 1.36 -19.58 29.62
C ALA A 512 2.51 -20.55 29.29
N LYS A 513 3.68 -20.34 29.90
CA LYS A 513 4.89 -21.16 29.64
C LYS A 513 4.74 -22.62 30.06
N THR A 514 3.72 -22.96 30.85
CA THR A 514 3.50 -24.30 31.42
C THR A 514 2.15 -24.91 31.06
N SER A 515 1.34 -24.27 30.19
CA SER A 515 0.08 -24.84 29.71
C SER A 515 -0.28 -24.39 28.29
N ASN A 516 -1.08 -25.17 27.57
CA ASN A 516 -1.62 -24.80 26.24
C ASN A 516 -2.81 -23.83 26.32
N LEU A 517 -2.93 -23.07 27.42
CA LEU A 517 -3.99 -22.10 27.64
C LEU A 517 -3.61 -20.75 27.04
N ILE A 518 -4.56 -20.14 26.34
CA ILE A 518 -4.45 -18.79 25.79
C ILE A 518 -5.34 -17.88 26.64
N TYR A 519 -4.78 -16.80 27.18
CA TYR A 519 -5.54 -15.78 27.89
C TYR A 519 -5.90 -14.64 26.93
N THR A 520 -7.14 -14.16 27.04
CA THR A 520 -7.63 -12.99 26.32
C THR A 520 -7.99 -11.92 27.33
N ARG A 521 -7.39 -10.73 27.18
CA ARG A 521 -7.81 -9.52 27.92
C ARG A 521 -8.76 -8.71 27.03
N ILE A 522 -9.93 -8.39 27.55
CA ILE A 522 -10.94 -7.58 26.87
C ILE A 522 -11.11 -6.30 27.66
N ARG A 523 -11.03 -5.14 26.99
CA ARG A 523 -11.27 -3.84 27.60
C ARG A 523 -12.61 -3.30 27.10
N ALA A 524 -13.53 -3.02 28.02
CA ALA A 524 -14.74 -2.26 27.70
C ALA A 524 -14.41 -0.76 27.76
N PRO A 525 -14.76 0.05 26.74
CA PRO A 525 -14.62 1.50 26.82
C PRO A 525 -15.83 2.08 27.56
N PHE A 526 -15.79 1.98 28.88
CA PHE A 526 -16.76 2.49 29.88
C PHE A 526 -18.20 2.01 29.79
#